data_AF-A0A1I4QD75-F1
#
_entry.id   AF-A0A1I4QD75-F1
#
_cell.length_a   1.000
_cell.length_b   1.000
_cell.length_c   1.000
_cell.angle_alpha   90.00
_cell.angle_beta   90.00
_cell.angle_gamma   90.00
#
_symmetry.space_group_name_H-M   'P 1'
#
loop_
_entity.id
_entity.type
_entity.pdbx_description
1 polymer ?
#
loop_
_entity_poly.entity_id
_entity_poly.type
_entity_poly.pdbx_seq_one_letter_code
_entity_poly.pdbx_strand_id
1 'polypeptide(L)'
;MRVTNNMLSNQFLSGYQKSLSRMADIQEKITASKNIIRPSDNPIGAVRNLQFTSASSTNALFTQNANDAISWMKTSDSNLATMISAMAEIKTAVSSAISANPTSSYQAVEQQIDQKIKELVQAANSQVGDRYVFGGQNDTTEPFTIQYDANGNMTAVTYNGTSKELTDPTLPYDAATNPYLATTANNGNIMMQVVPGDINASRDKVNQDGQEVFGDMMTITKTVDGVSTTYNNVPTIFKNLLEIKQHLNDIQTGANGVTADTLSNDLGTIEADRDYMISAQTTVGARQSSYQTIKERLTADSLIIAQDAKDNDGFDVAKASIESQLALNAYNTLLSVGANVMPKTLADYL
;
A
#
# COMPACT_ATOMS: atom_id res chain seq x y z
N MET A 1 -57.11 -50.76 14.05
CA MET A 1 -55.82 -51.19 14.62
C MET A 1 -55.75 -50.76 16.09
N ARG A 2 -55.26 -51.62 17.01
CA ARG A 2 -55.05 -51.25 18.43
C ARG A 2 -53.66 -50.63 18.59
N VAL A 3 -53.59 -49.49 19.25
CA VAL A 3 -52.32 -48.91 19.73
C VAL A 3 -51.80 -49.83 20.85
N THR A 4 -50.58 -50.33 20.70
CA THR A 4 -49.92 -51.19 21.72
C THR A 4 -49.02 -50.34 22.62
N ASN A 5 -48.73 -50.84 23.82
CA ASN A 5 -47.85 -50.15 24.77
C ASN A 5 -46.46 -49.85 24.16
N ASN A 6 -45.97 -50.76 23.31
CA ASN A 6 -44.73 -50.56 22.55
C ASN A 6 -44.83 -49.43 21.51
N MET A 7 -45.99 -49.23 20.86
CA MET A 7 -46.18 -48.09 19.96
C MET A 7 -46.20 -46.75 20.70
N LEU A 8 -46.86 -46.67 21.87
CA LEU A 8 -46.88 -45.48 22.72
C LEU A 8 -45.47 -45.13 23.25
N SER A 9 -44.72 -46.13 23.71
CA SER A 9 -43.37 -45.93 24.23
C SER A 9 -42.38 -45.51 23.12
N ASN A 10 -42.46 -46.13 21.94
CA ASN A 10 -41.65 -45.72 20.78
C ASN A 10 -42.01 -44.30 20.29
N GLN A 11 -43.29 -43.95 20.30
CA GLN A 11 -43.74 -42.60 19.92
C GLN A 11 -43.31 -41.55 20.94
N PHE A 12 -43.32 -41.88 22.24
CA PHE A 12 -42.76 -41.05 23.30
C PHE A 12 -41.24 -40.85 23.13
N LEU A 13 -40.47 -41.93 22.97
CA LEU A 13 -39.01 -41.85 22.78
C LEU A 13 -38.63 -41.07 21.52
N SER A 14 -39.36 -41.25 20.42
CA SER A 14 -39.18 -40.46 19.20
C SER A 14 -39.49 -38.98 19.42
N GLY A 15 -40.56 -38.66 20.16
CA GLY A 15 -40.91 -37.29 20.53
C GLY A 15 -39.89 -36.64 21.46
N TYR A 16 -39.40 -37.39 22.45
CA TYR A 16 -38.36 -36.97 23.38
C TYR A 16 -37.04 -36.66 22.66
N GLN A 17 -36.56 -37.58 21.82
CA GLN A 17 -35.33 -37.39 21.03
C GLN A 17 -35.45 -36.19 20.08
N LYS A 18 -36.59 -36.00 19.42
CA LYS A 18 -36.86 -34.81 18.58
C LYS A 18 -36.85 -33.52 19.38
N SER A 19 -37.44 -33.51 20.58
CA SER A 19 -37.46 -32.32 21.44
C SER A 19 -36.06 -31.98 21.98
N LEU A 20 -35.26 -32.98 22.34
CA LEU A 20 -33.90 -32.81 22.82
C LEU A 20 -32.98 -32.29 21.71
N SER A 21 -33.09 -32.85 20.50
CA SER A 21 -32.38 -32.35 19.31
C SER A 21 -32.74 -30.90 19.01
N ARG A 22 -34.05 -30.57 19.00
CA ARG A 22 -34.51 -29.20 18.75
C ARG A 22 -34.00 -28.21 19.80
N MET A 23 -33.96 -28.61 21.07
CA MET A 23 -33.41 -27.78 22.15
C MET A 23 -31.91 -27.54 21.94
N ALA A 24 -31.15 -28.58 21.61
CA ALA A 24 -29.72 -28.47 21.31
C ALA A 24 -29.47 -27.53 20.12
N ASP A 25 -30.24 -27.67 19.02
CA ASP A 25 -30.12 -26.82 17.84
C ASP A 25 -30.41 -25.34 18.16
N ILE A 26 -31.44 -25.05 18.96
CA ILE A 26 -31.77 -23.67 19.34
C ILE A 26 -30.70 -23.08 20.26
N GLN A 27 -30.17 -23.87 21.21
CA GLN A 27 -29.07 -23.43 22.07
C GLN A 27 -27.82 -23.13 21.26
N GLU A 28 -27.48 -24.00 20.29
CA GLU A 28 -26.35 -23.81 19.37
C GLU A 28 -26.49 -22.50 18.60
N LYS A 29 -27.68 -22.21 18.03
CA LYS A 29 -27.99 -20.96 17.33
C LYS A 29 -27.90 -19.72 18.21
N ILE A 30 -28.33 -19.81 19.46
CA ILE A 30 -28.21 -18.71 20.43
C ILE A 30 -26.75 -18.46 20.79
N THR A 31 -25.99 -19.51 21.09
CA THR A 31 -24.57 -19.38 21.44
C THR A 31 -23.75 -18.85 20.26
N ALA A 32 -24.01 -19.34 19.05
CA ALA A 32 -23.35 -18.85 17.84
C ALA A 32 -23.85 -17.47 17.39
N SER A 33 -25.01 -17.02 17.91
CA SER A 33 -25.74 -15.84 17.43
C SER A 33 -25.98 -15.83 15.92
N LYS A 34 -26.14 -17.02 15.35
CA LYS A 34 -26.32 -17.26 13.91
C LYS A 34 -27.46 -18.24 13.70
N ASN A 35 -28.27 -17.97 12.69
CA ASN A 35 -29.36 -18.88 12.33
C ASN A 35 -28.88 -20.03 11.44
N ILE A 36 -27.82 -19.80 10.64
CA ILE A 36 -27.23 -20.75 9.71
C ILE A 36 -25.86 -21.15 10.26
N ILE A 37 -25.77 -22.32 10.89
CA ILE A 37 -24.50 -22.87 11.39
C ILE A 37 -23.98 -23.92 10.43
N ARG A 38 -24.89 -24.76 9.93
CA ARG A 38 -24.58 -25.87 9.03
C ARG A 38 -25.19 -25.64 7.65
N PRO A 39 -24.55 -26.13 6.57
CA PRO A 39 -25.15 -26.12 5.23
C PRO A 39 -26.51 -26.81 5.16
N SER A 40 -26.79 -27.76 6.07
CA SER A 40 -28.09 -28.43 6.18
C SER A 40 -29.21 -27.53 6.69
N ASP A 41 -28.90 -26.48 7.46
CA ASP A 41 -29.92 -25.60 8.06
C ASP A 41 -30.56 -24.69 6.98
N ASN A 42 -29.73 -24.20 6.05
CA ASN A 42 -30.16 -23.50 4.85
C ASN A 42 -29.04 -23.57 3.79
N PRO A 43 -29.12 -24.46 2.79
CA PRO A 43 -28.04 -24.63 1.81
C PRO A 43 -27.84 -23.38 0.95
N ILE A 44 -28.90 -22.62 0.66
CA ILE A 44 -28.84 -21.40 -0.15
C ILE A 44 -28.15 -20.28 0.65
N GLY A 45 -28.58 -20.08 1.90
CA GLY A 45 -27.99 -19.08 2.79
C GLY A 45 -26.54 -19.41 3.15
N ALA A 46 -26.20 -20.69 3.32
CA ALA A 46 -24.83 -21.13 3.58
C ALA A 46 -23.89 -20.81 2.39
N VAL A 47 -24.32 -21.04 1.14
CA VAL A 47 -23.52 -20.65 -0.04
C VAL A 47 -23.33 -19.14 -0.12
N ARG A 48 -24.36 -18.35 0.18
CA ARG A 48 -24.25 -16.87 0.23
C ARG A 48 -23.30 -16.41 1.32
N ASN A 49 -23.33 -17.02 2.51
CA ASN A 49 -22.37 -16.72 3.58
C ASN A 49 -20.91 -16.98 3.16
N LEU A 50 -20.66 -18.05 2.41
CA LEU A 50 -19.33 -18.33 1.85
C LEU A 50 -18.92 -17.24 0.85
N GLN A 51 -19.84 -16.79 0.00
CA GLN A 51 -19.59 -15.68 -0.93
C GLN A 51 -19.29 -14.37 -0.18
N PHE A 52 -20.06 -14.01 0.84
CA PHE A 52 -19.80 -12.83 1.66
C PHE A 52 -18.48 -12.91 2.42
N THR A 53 -18.12 -14.10 2.93
CA THR A 53 -16.83 -14.31 3.60
C THR A 53 -15.67 -14.11 2.62
N SER A 54 -15.77 -14.67 1.41
CA SER A 54 -14.77 -14.48 0.35
C SER A 54 -14.67 -13.02 -0.11
N ALA A 55 -15.82 -12.35 -0.29
CA ALA A 55 -15.88 -10.94 -0.65
C ALA A 55 -15.29 -10.04 0.45
N SER A 56 -15.61 -10.32 1.72
CA SER A 56 -15.07 -9.60 2.88
C SER A 56 -13.55 -9.76 2.99
N SER A 57 -13.02 -10.98 2.82
CA SER A 57 -11.59 -11.24 2.83
C SER A 57 -10.86 -10.50 1.70
N THR A 58 -11.42 -10.53 0.48
CA THR A 58 -10.85 -9.82 -0.67
C THR A 58 -10.87 -8.30 -0.46
N ASN A 59 -11.99 -7.78 0.07
CA ASN A 59 -12.12 -6.35 0.37
C ASN A 59 -11.16 -5.88 1.46
N ALA A 60 -10.92 -6.73 2.48
CA ALA A 60 -9.93 -6.44 3.52
C ALA A 60 -8.52 -6.34 2.94
N LEU A 61 -8.14 -7.25 2.03
CA LEU A 61 -6.85 -7.19 1.33
C LEU A 61 -6.71 -5.91 0.52
N PHE A 62 -7.72 -5.53 -0.26
CA PHE A 62 -7.68 -4.28 -1.04
C PHE A 62 -7.64 -3.04 -0.15
N THR A 63 -8.31 -3.06 0.99
CA THR A 63 -8.26 -1.98 1.97
C THR A 63 -6.85 -1.83 2.55
N GLN A 64 -6.19 -2.95 2.86
CA GLN A 64 -4.80 -2.95 3.31
C GLN A 64 -3.86 -2.42 2.22
N ASN A 65 -3.94 -2.95 1.00
CA ASN A 65 -3.18 -2.48 -0.14
C ASN A 65 -3.37 -0.97 -0.39
N ALA A 66 -4.60 -0.47 -0.25
CA ALA A 66 -4.88 0.96 -0.41
C ALA A 66 -4.22 1.80 0.69
N ASN A 67 -4.20 1.32 1.94
CA ASN A 67 -3.51 2.00 3.03
C ASN A 67 -1.99 2.05 2.82
N ASP A 68 -1.41 0.93 2.41
CA ASP A 68 0.03 0.83 2.16
C ASP A 68 0.44 1.74 1.00
N ALA A 69 -0.37 1.78 -0.06
CA ALA A 69 -0.17 2.69 -1.19
C ALA A 69 -0.25 4.17 -0.78
N ILE A 70 -1.27 4.55 0.01
CA ILE A 70 -1.42 5.91 0.51
C ILE A 70 -0.23 6.30 1.41
N SER A 71 0.25 5.38 2.24
CA SER A 71 1.42 5.61 3.10
C SER A 71 2.68 5.87 2.27
N TRP A 72 2.91 5.05 1.24
CA TRP A 72 4.02 5.23 0.30
C TRP A 72 3.94 6.57 -0.43
N MET A 73 2.76 6.91 -0.98
CA MET A 73 2.54 8.15 -1.71
C MET A 73 2.69 9.39 -0.82
N LYS A 74 2.23 9.33 0.43
CA LYS A 74 2.37 10.44 1.39
C LYS A 74 3.84 10.71 1.75
N THR A 75 4.63 9.66 1.96
CA THR A 75 6.07 9.83 2.20
C THR A 75 6.78 10.34 0.95
N SER A 76 6.40 9.85 -0.23
CA SER A 76 6.90 10.35 -1.52
C SER A 76 6.62 11.84 -1.68
N ASP A 77 5.36 12.26 -1.47
CA ASP A 77 4.91 13.66 -1.56
C ASP A 77 5.65 14.58 -0.58
N SER A 78 5.80 14.14 0.68
CA SER A 78 6.55 14.91 1.69
C SER A 78 8.01 15.12 1.29
N ASN A 79 8.68 14.08 0.76
CA ASN A 79 10.07 14.19 0.32
C ASN A 79 10.20 15.06 -0.94
N LEU A 80 9.27 14.93 -1.89
CA LEU A 80 9.22 15.80 -3.07
C LEU A 80 9.04 17.27 -2.70
N ALA A 81 8.18 17.57 -1.71
CA ALA A 81 7.99 18.93 -1.21
C ALA A 81 9.28 19.52 -0.61
N THR A 82 10.04 18.72 0.15
CA THR A 82 11.37 19.11 0.67
C THR A 82 12.34 19.40 -0.48
N MET A 83 12.39 18.53 -1.49
CA MET A 83 13.28 18.74 -2.64
C MET A 83 12.91 19.97 -3.48
N ILE A 84 11.62 20.19 -3.74
CA ILE A 84 11.11 21.37 -4.47
C ILE A 84 11.48 22.66 -3.73
N SER A 85 11.38 22.64 -2.39
CA SER A 85 11.79 23.77 -1.56
C SER A 85 13.30 24.02 -1.66
N ALA A 86 14.11 22.97 -1.61
CA ALA A 86 15.56 23.06 -1.79
C ALA A 86 15.96 23.55 -3.20
N MET A 87 15.23 23.18 -4.26
CA MET A 87 15.38 23.76 -5.60
C MET A 87 15.04 25.25 -5.65
N ALA A 88 14.00 25.70 -4.94
CA ALA A 88 13.67 27.11 -4.83
C ALA A 88 14.74 27.92 -4.08
N GLU A 89 15.36 27.32 -3.06
CA GLU A 89 16.49 27.93 -2.35
C GLU A 89 17.75 28.01 -3.21
N ILE A 90 18.07 26.96 -3.98
CA ILE A 90 19.16 26.98 -4.96
C ILE A 90 18.93 28.08 -5.99
N LYS A 91 17.70 28.19 -6.53
CA LYS A 91 17.31 29.27 -7.43
C LYS A 91 17.60 30.66 -6.83
N THR A 92 17.22 30.85 -5.57
CA THR A 92 17.41 32.12 -4.85
C THR A 92 18.91 32.42 -4.66
N ALA A 93 19.70 31.42 -4.31
CA ALA A 93 21.15 31.54 -4.16
C ALA A 93 21.82 31.92 -5.50
N VAL A 94 21.47 31.26 -6.60
CA VAL A 94 21.98 31.60 -7.95
C VAL A 94 21.55 33.00 -8.37
N SER A 95 20.28 33.38 -8.13
CA SER A 95 19.80 34.73 -8.41
C SER A 95 20.55 35.83 -7.63
N SER A 96 20.95 35.55 -6.39
CA SER A 96 21.77 36.48 -5.61
C SER A 96 23.18 36.66 -6.21
N ALA A 97 23.73 35.61 -6.83
CA ALA A 97 25.04 35.63 -7.47
C ALA A 97 25.06 36.46 -8.77
N ILE A 98 23.91 36.58 -9.44
CA ILE A 98 23.74 37.45 -10.63
C ILE A 98 23.74 38.93 -10.24
N SER A 99 23.13 39.27 -9.11
CA SER A 99 22.90 40.67 -8.70
C SER A 99 24.05 41.29 -7.89
N ALA A 100 24.90 40.48 -7.25
CA ALA A 100 25.98 40.94 -6.39
C ALA A 100 27.36 40.62 -6.99
N ASN A 101 28.11 41.65 -7.36
CA ASN A 101 29.54 41.52 -7.70
C ASN A 101 30.37 41.56 -6.40
N PRO A 102 30.77 40.41 -5.86
CA PRO A 102 32.20 40.10 -5.74
C PRO A 102 32.53 38.59 -5.83
N THR A 103 33.76 38.29 -6.27
CA THR A 103 34.34 36.95 -6.44
C THR A 103 34.22 36.02 -5.22
N SER A 104 34.14 36.57 -4.00
CA SER A 104 33.93 35.82 -2.75
C SER A 104 32.49 35.31 -2.56
N SER A 105 31.50 35.93 -3.19
CA SER A 105 30.09 35.50 -3.09
C SER A 105 29.83 34.23 -3.91
N TYR A 106 30.52 34.04 -5.04
CA TYR A 106 30.36 32.83 -5.86
C TYR A 106 30.79 31.56 -5.12
N GLN A 107 31.88 31.61 -4.33
CA GLN A 107 32.34 30.46 -3.54
C GLN A 107 31.37 30.13 -2.41
N ALA A 108 30.79 31.15 -1.76
CA ALA A 108 29.78 30.96 -0.72
C ALA A 108 28.49 30.37 -1.30
N VAL A 109 28.06 30.84 -2.47
CA VAL A 109 26.90 30.29 -3.20
C VAL A 109 27.17 28.86 -3.66
N GLU A 110 28.39 28.56 -4.13
CA GLU A 110 28.82 27.22 -4.49
C GLU A 110 28.70 26.25 -3.30
N GLN A 111 29.19 26.65 -2.12
CA GLN A 111 29.05 25.85 -0.89
C GLN A 111 27.60 25.69 -0.46
N GLN A 112 26.77 26.72 -0.63
CA GLN A 112 25.34 26.65 -0.34
C GLN A 112 24.64 25.65 -1.27
N ILE A 113 24.94 25.69 -2.57
CA ILE A 113 24.40 24.74 -3.55
C ILE A 113 24.89 23.31 -3.23
N ASP A 114 26.16 23.13 -2.87
CA ASP A 114 26.70 21.83 -2.48
C ASP A 114 25.95 21.23 -1.28
N GLN A 115 25.68 22.05 -0.26
CA GLN A 115 24.90 21.64 0.91
C GLN A 115 23.46 21.30 0.54
N LYS A 116 22.84 22.07 -0.37
CA LYS A 116 21.48 21.81 -0.82
C LYS A 116 21.38 20.56 -1.70
N ILE A 117 22.37 20.27 -2.53
CA ILE A 117 22.42 19.01 -3.29
C ILE A 117 22.53 17.82 -2.34
N LYS A 118 23.32 17.91 -1.26
CA LYS A 118 23.36 16.87 -0.21
C LYS A 118 21.99 16.68 0.45
N GLU A 119 21.28 17.76 0.74
CA GLU A 119 19.91 17.72 1.27
C GLU A 119 18.94 17.04 0.28
N LEU A 120 19.02 17.37 -1.02
CA LEU A 120 18.24 16.70 -2.07
C LEU A 120 18.52 15.20 -2.09
N VAL A 121 19.79 14.80 -2.07
CA VAL A 121 20.18 13.38 -2.11
C VAL A 121 19.69 12.65 -0.86
N GLN A 122 19.78 13.27 0.32
CA GLN A 122 19.25 12.70 1.56
C GLN A 122 17.73 12.50 1.49
N ALA A 123 16.99 13.51 1.01
CA ALA A 123 15.55 13.38 0.79
C ALA A 123 15.23 12.33 -0.29
N ALA A 124 16.11 12.14 -1.27
CA ALA A 124 15.96 11.14 -2.34
C ALA A 124 16.27 9.72 -1.87
N ASN A 125 17.06 9.60 -0.80
CA ASN A 125 17.35 8.35 -0.10
C ASN A 125 16.40 8.10 1.09
N SER A 126 15.27 8.80 1.17
CA SER A 126 14.26 8.55 2.20
C SER A 126 13.63 7.16 2.05
N GLN A 127 13.32 6.55 3.19
CA GLN A 127 12.77 5.19 3.30
C GLN A 127 11.35 5.18 3.87
N VAL A 128 10.58 4.16 3.48
CA VAL A 128 9.31 3.76 4.11
C VAL A 128 9.48 2.31 4.59
N GLY A 129 9.54 2.12 5.91
CA GLY A 129 9.96 0.84 6.48
C GLY A 129 11.42 0.58 6.13
N ASP A 130 11.70 -0.57 5.50
CA ASP A 130 13.06 -0.97 5.08
C ASP A 130 13.34 -0.68 3.59
N ARG A 131 12.46 0.08 2.92
CA ARG A 131 12.47 0.26 1.46
C ARG A 131 12.65 1.72 1.06
N TYR A 132 13.52 1.97 0.09
CA TYR A 132 13.76 3.29 -0.47
C TYR A 132 12.66 3.70 -1.46
N VAL A 133 12.10 4.89 -1.26
CA VAL A 133 10.90 5.36 -1.96
C VAL A 133 11.13 5.60 -3.46
N PHE A 134 12.31 6.12 -3.80
CA PHE A 134 12.68 6.50 -5.17
C PHE A 134 13.61 5.48 -5.86
N GLY A 135 13.85 4.31 -5.24
CA GLY A 135 14.72 3.25 -5.77
C GLY A 135 14.09 2.39 -6.86
N GLY A 136 12.81 2.58 -7.16
CA GLY A 136 12.09 1.74 -8.12
C GLY A 136 11.88 0.33 -7.55
N GLN A 137 12.25 -0.70 -8.32
CA GLN A 137 12.22 -2.10 -7.89
C GLN A 137 13.45 -2.49 -7.08
N ASN A 138 14.55 -1.75 -7.20
CA ASN A 138 15.73 -1.92 -6.36
C ASN A 138 15.61 -1.06 -5.10
N ASP A 139 14.61 -1.37 -4.28
CA ASP A 139 14.22 -0.60 -3.09
C ASP A 139 15.00 -1.00 -1.82
N THR A 140 15.91 -1.96 -1.89
CA THR A 140 16.73 -2.43 -0.76
C THR A 140 18.12 -1.80 -0.71
N THR A 141 18.54 -1.13 -1.78
CA THR A 141 19.84 -0.45 -1.86
C THR A 141 19.66 1.06 -1.92
N GLU A 142 20.63 1.81 -1.41
CA GLU A 142 20.62 3.27 -1.46
C GLU A 142 20.53 3.77 -2.92
N PRO A 143 19.47 4.52 -3.29
CA PRO A 143 19.19 4.82 -4.68
C PRO A 143 20.10 5.90 -5.26
N PHE A 144 20.52 6.88 -4.47
CA PHE A 144 21.42 7.95 -4.91
C PHE A 144 22.72 7.91 -4.14
N THR A 145 23.84 7.89 -4.85
CA THR A 145 25.18 7.93 -4.26
C THR A 145 25.95 9.13 -4.79
N ILE A 146 26.60 9.85 -3.89
CA ILE A 146 27.42 11.01 -4.25
C ILE A 146 28.84 10.54 -4.51
N GLN A 147 29.37 10.87 -5.69
CA GLN A 147 30.75 10.60 -6.06
C GLN A 147 31.61 11.86 -5.84
N TYR A 148 32.77 11.67 -5.22
CA TYR A 148 33.73 12.74 -4.93
C TYR A 148 35.01 12.52 -5.76
N ASP A 149 35.67 13.61 -6.15
CA ASP A 149 37.04 13.55 -6.67
C ASP A 149 38.08 13.37 -5.55
N ALA A 150 39.35 13.20 -5.94
CA ALA A 150 40.49 13.12 -5.01
C ALA A 150 40.68 14.39 -4.14
N ASN A 151 40.04 15.50 -4.51
CA ASN A 151 40.10 16.79 -3.83
C ASN A 151 38.88 17.04 -2.93
N GLY A 152 37.95 16.08 -2.83
CA GLY A 152 36.75 16.17 -1.99
C GLY A 152 35.60 16.98 -2.60
N ASN A 153 35.66 17.34 -3.88
CA ASN A 153 34.56 18.02 -4.58
C ASN A 153 33.58 17.03 -5.19
N MET A 154 32.31 17.39 -5.18
CA MET A 154 31.25 16.60 -5.83
C MET A 154 31.45 16.52 -7.34
N THR A 155 31.48 15.30 -7.89
CA THR A 155 31.71 15.05 -9.32
C THR A 155 30.49 14.52 -10.06
N ALA A 156 29.68 13.70 -9.39
CA ALA A 156 28.44 13.17 -9.93
C ALA A 156 27.52 12.72 -8.79
N VAL A 157 26.22 12.66 -9.07
CA VAL A 157 25.25 11.90 -8.27
C VAL A 157 24.76 10.76 -9.15
N THR A 158 25.09 9.53 -8.77
CA THR A 158 24.76 8.33 -9.55
C THR A 158 23.53 7.65 -8.98
N TYR A 159 22.59 7.32 -9.86
CA TYR A 159 21.39 6.57 -9.54
C TYR A 159 21.64 5.05 -9.69
N ASN A 160 21.44 4.32 -8.59
CA ASN A 160 21.61 2.87 -8.49
C ASN A 160 20.27 2.12 -8.37
N GLY A 161 19.14 2.84 -8.53
CA GLY A 161 17.81 2.24 -8.57
C GLY A 161 17.48 1.64 -9.94
N THR A 162 16.21 1.25 -10.14
CA THR A 162 15.77 0.69 -11.42
C THR A 162 15.67 1.78 -12.49
N SER A 163 16.59 1.78 -13.44
CA SER A 163 16.50 2.60 -14.65
C SER A 163 15.56 1.94 -15.67
N LYS A 164 14.85 2.73 -16.47
CA LYS A 164 13.82 2.26 -17.42
C LYS A 164 14.39 1.54 -18.67
N GLU A 165 15.68 1.23 -18.66
CA GLU A 165 16.43 0.51 -19.70
C GLU A 165 17.11 -0.73 -19.08
N LEU A 166 16.32 -1.76 -18.75
CA LEU A 166 16.85 -3.09 -18.44
C LEU A 166 17.23 -3.77 -19.75
N THR A 167 18.52 -3.70 -20.13
CA THR A 167 19.11 -4.60 -21.14
C THR A 167 19.74 -5.86 -20.52
N ASP A 168 19.66 -6.04 -19.19
CA ASP A 168 20.30 -7.16 -18.48
C ASP A 168 19.32 -7.91 -17.54
N PRO A 169 19.08 -9.23 -17.70
CA PRO A 169 18.01 -9.97 -17.04
C PRO A 169 18.36 -10.60 -15.67
N THR A 170 19.45 -10.20 -15.00
CA THR A 170 19.86 -10.82 -13.73
C THR A 170 19.67 -9.91 -12.52
N LEU A 171 18.45 -9.83 -11.99
CA LEU A 171 18.23 -9.40 -10.60
C LEU A 171 17.40 -10.45 -9.86
N PRO A 172 17.78 -10.80 -8.61
CA PRO A 172 17.23 -11.94 -7.89
C PRO A 172 15.77 -11.70 -7.45
N TYR A 173 14.90 -12.63 -7.83
CA TYR A 173 13.48 -12.67 -7.49
C TYR A 173 13.24 -13.77 -6.45
N ASP A 174 12.59 -13.45 -5.33
CA ASP A 174 11.99 -14.44 -4.41
C ASP A 174 10.49 -14.16 -4.24
N ALA A 175 9.67 -15.07 -4.76
CA ALA A 175 8.21 -15.04 -4.75
C ALA A 175 7.59 -15.45 -3.41
N ALA A 176 8.35 -16.06 -2.50
CA ALA A 176 7.77 -16.88 -1.44
C ALA A 176 7.38 -16.10 -0.17
N THR A 177 7.79 -14.83 -0.04
CA THR A 177 7.68 -14.07 1.23
C THR A 177 6.95 -12.72 1.13
N ASN A 178 6.50 -12.31 -0.06
CA ASN A 178 6.00 -10.94 -0.30
C ASN A 178 4.59 -10.95 -0.94
N PRO A 179 3.57 -10.28 -0.35
CA PRO A 179 2.25 -10.14 -0.95
C PRO A 179 2.21 -9.19 -2.17
N TYR A 180 3.37 -8.71 -2.65
CA TYR A 180 3.51 -7.79 -3.77
C TYR A 180 4.01 -8.54 -5.02
N LEU A 181 3.16 -8.63 -6.05
CA LEU A 181 3.53 -9.24 -7.34
C LEU A 181 4.48 -8.34 -8.13
N ALA A 182 5.78 -8.50 -7.92
CA ALA A 182 6.81 -7.99 -8.81
C ALA A 182 7.13 -9.06 -9.89
N THR A 183 6.90 -8.75 -11.16
CA THR A 183 7.36 -9.59 -12.28
C THR A 183 8.21 -8.75 -13.23
N THR A 184 9.10 -9.40 -13.99
CA THR A 184 10.01 -8.80 -14.99
C THR A 184 9.28 -8.05 -16.12
N ALA A 185 7.95 -8.08 -16.16
CA ALA A 185 7.11 -7.36 -17.11
C ALA A 185 6.76 -5.91 -16.67
N ASN A 186 7.18 -5.48 -15.48
CA ASN A 186 6.66 -4.25 -14.84
C ASN A 186 7.58 -3.01 -14.92
N ASN A 187 8.70 -3.02 -15.66
CA ASN A 187 9.58 -1.84 -15.83
C ASN A 187 9.90 -1.08 -14.51
N GLY A 188 10.17 -1.79 -13.40
CA GLY A 188 10.50 -1.15 -12.13
C GLY A 188 9.34 -0.64 -11.29
N ASN A 189 8.09 -0.93 -11.66
CA ASN A 189 6.90 -0.45 -10.96
C ASN A 189 6.49 -1.34 -9.77
N ILE A 190 6.20 -0.72 -8.62
CA ILE A 190 5.54 -1.35 -7.47
C ILE A 190 4.03 -1.24 -7.68
N MET A 191 3.35 -2.39 -7.75
CA MET A 191 1.91 -2.47 -7.99
C MET A 191 1.16 -2.88 -6.72
N MET A 192 0.09 -2.16 -6.38
CA MET A 192 -0.84 -2.56 -5.33
C MET A 192 -2.25 -2.60 -5.90
N GLN A 193 -2.79 -3.82 -6.05
CA GLN A 193 -4.13 -4.04 -6.56
C GLN A 193 -5.17 -3.56 -5.54
N VAL A 194 -6.06 -2.68 -5.98
CA VAL A 194 -7.15 -2.12 -5.17
C VAL A 194 -8.54 -2.31 -5.80
N VAL A 195 -8.62 -3.02 -6.92
CA VAL A 195 -9.86 -3.35 -7.62
C VAL A 195 -9.80 -4.82 -8.07
N PRO A 196 -10.90 -5.59 -7.99
CA PRO A 196 -10.96 -6.94 -8.55
C PRO A 196 -10.60 -6.97 -10.04
N GLY A 197 -9.83 -7.97 -10.48
CA GLY A 197 -9.44 -8.17 -11.89
C GLY A 197 -7.93 -8.29 -12.07
N ASP A 198 -7.44 -8.06 -13.28
CA ASP A 198 -6.01 -8.08 -13.56
C ASP A 198 -5.32 -6.81 -13.02
N ILE A 199 -4.05 -6.96 -12.66
CA ILE A 199 -3.17 -5.86 -12.26
C ILE A 199 -2.92 -4.99 -13.50
N ASN A 200 -3.22 -3.71 -13.41
CA ASN A 200 -3.00 -2.76 -14.50
C ASN A 200 -1.87 -1.78 -14.12
N ALA A 201 -0.79 -1.78 -14.90
CA ALA A 201 0.39 -0.96 -14.65
C ALA A 201 0.15 0.57 -14.67
N SER A 202 -0.93 1.04 -15.31
CA SER A 202 -1.31 2.45 -15.31
C SER A 202 -2.18 2.84 -14.12
N ARG A 203 -2.90 1.88 -13.52
CA ARG A 203 -3.85 2.12 -12.41
C ARG A 203 -3.24 1.80 -11.05
N ASP A 204 -2.54 0.67 -10.97
CA ASP A 204 -2.11 0.07 -9.70
C ASP A 204 -0.66 0.46 -9.32
N LYS A 205 0.00 1.31 -10.11
CA LYS A 205 1.36 1.82 -9.85
C LYS A 205 1.37 2.77 -8.67
N VAL A 206 2.14 2.40 -7.64
CA VAL A 206 2.28 3.17 -6.40
C VAL A 206 3.57 3.96 -6.35
N ASN A 207 4.66 3.45 -6.94
CA ASN A 207 5.94 4.14 -6.91
C ASN A 207 6.06 5.26 -7.96
N GLN A 208 6.98 6.17 -7.69
CA GLN A 208 7.61 7.09 -8.62
C GLN A 208 9.08 6.69 -8.65
N ASP A 209 9.57 6.28 -9.81
CA ASP A 209 10.99 5.90 -9.93
C ASP A 209 11.89 7.15 -10.00
N GLY A 210 13.19 6.95 -9.83
CA GLY A 210 14.15 8.05 -9.85
C GLY A 210 14.19 8.78 -11.20
N GLN A 211 13.80 8.13 -12.31
CA GLN A 211 13.77 8.76 -13.63
C GLN A 211 12.54 9.66 -13.80
N GLU A 212 11.39 9.23 -13.30
CA GLU A 212 10.15 10.01 -13.30
C GLU A 212 10.22 11.24 -12.39
N VAL A 213 11.11 11.25 -11.38
CA VAL A 213 11.30 12.38 -10.46
C VAL A 213 12.49 13.26 -10.82
N PHE A 214 13.64 12.67 -11.19
CA PHE A 214 14.91 13.37 -11.36
C PHE A 214 15.36 13.51 -12.83
N GLY A 215 14.49 13.08 -13.76
CA GLY A 215 14.68 13.18 -15.20
C GLY A 215 15.52 12.03 -15.77
N ASP A 216 15.86 12.15 -17.05
CA ASP A 216 16.52 11.06 -17.78
C ASP A 216 17.92 10.72 -17.21
N MET A 217 18.24 9.43 -17.25
CA MET A 217 19.52 8.92 -16.78
C MET A 217 20.56 9.09 -17.89
N MET A 218 21.54 9.96 -17.68
CA MET A 218 22.56 10.28 -18.67
C MET A 218 23.93 9.73 -18.28
N THR A 219 24.77 9.53 -19.29
CA THR A 219 26.20 9.28 -19.11
C THR A 219 26.94 10.60 -19.22
N ILE A 220 27.66 10.99 -18.18
CA ILE A 220 28.48 12.20 -18.16
C ILE A 220 29.95 11.83 -18.14
N THR A 221 30.79 12.62 -18.78
CA THR A 221 32.26 12.48 -18.66
C THR A 221 32.81 13.77 -18.08
N LYS A 222 33.38 13.69 -16.87
CA LYS A 222 34.02 14.83 -16.21
C LYS A 222 35.53 14.67 -16.29
N THR A 223 36.21 15.70 -16.77
CA THR A 223 37.68 15.73 -16.78
C THR A 223 38.14 16.60 -15.62
N VAL A 224 38.81 15.99 -14.65
CA VAL A 224 39.42 16.69 -13.51
C VAL A 224 40.93 16.42 -13.58
N ASP A 225 41.75 17.48 -13.54
CA ASP A 225 43.22 17.40 -13.59
C ASP A 225 43.78 16.56 -14.76
N GLY A 226 43.11 16.61 -15.92
CA GLY A 226 43.51 15.88 -17.13
C GLY A 226 43.10 14.40 -17.16
N VAL A 227 42.40 13.90 -16.14
CA VAL A 227 41.84 12.56 -16.09
C VAL A 227 40.32 12.63 -16.34
N SER A 228 39.87 12.04 -17.45
CA SER A 228 38.45 11.93 -17.77
C SER A 228 37.84 10.70 -17.09
N THR A 229 36.88 10.93 -16.20
CA THR A 229 36.08 9.89 -15.55
C THR A 229 34.67 9.92 -16.10
N THR A 230 34.18 8.77 -16.56
CA THR A 230 32.80 8.61 -17.03
C THR A 230 31.92 8.09 -15.91
N TYR A 231 30.80 8.77 -15.66
CA TYR A 231 29.78 8.40 -14.69
C TYR A 231 28.50 8.03 -15.45
N ASN A 232 27.97 6.85 -15.18
CA ASN A 232 26.72 6.36 -15.75
C ASN A 232 25.55 6.64 -14.79
N ASN A 233 24.33 6.66 -15.32
CA ASN A 233 23.09 6.85 -14.55
C ASN A 233 23.06 8.14 -13.73
N VAL A 234 23.50 9.26 -14.29
CA VAL A 234 23.39 10.57 -13.63
C VAL A 234 22.06 11.22 -14.04
N PRO A 235 21.16 11.53 -13.09
CA PRO A 235 19.89 12.19 -13.42
C PRO A 235 20.11 13.60 -13.96
N THR A 236 19.26 14.04 -14.90
CA THR A 236 19.38 15.38 -15.54
C THR A 236 19.41 16.50 -14.52
N ILE A 237 18.56 16.47 -13.49
CA ILE A 237 18.50 17.52 -12.46
C ILE A 237 19.83 17.66 -11.76
N PHE A 238 20.43 16.54 -11.31
CA PHE A 238 21.73 16.60 -10.65
C PHE A 238 22.82 17.05 -11.62
N LYS A 239 22.84 16.58 -12.87
CA LYS A 239 23.79 17.08 -13.87
C LYS A 239 23.69 18.61 -14.00
N ASN A 240 22.48 19.15 -14.18
CA ASN A 240 22.27 20.59 -14.34
C ASN A 240 22.82 21.35 -13.11
N LEU A 241 22.51 20.89 -11.90
CA LEU A 241 23.03 21.50 -10.67
C LEU A 241 24.57 21.47 -10.57
N LEU A 242 25.21 20.39 -11.04
CA LEU A 242 26.66 20.30 -11.10
C LEU A 242 27.26 21.21 -12.20
N GLU A 243 26.59 21.37 -13.33
CA GLU A 243 26.98 22.33 -14.38
C GLU A 243 26.90 23.76 -13.87
N ILE A 244 25.85 24.11 -13.13
CA ILE A 244 25.71 25.44 -12.50
C ILE A 244 26.83 25.69 -11.49
N LYS A 245 27.18 24.68 -10.68
CA LYS A 245 28.34 24.74 -9.79
C LYS A 245 29.63 25.01 -10.56
N GLN A 246 29.81 24.36 -11.71
CA GLN A 246 30.97 24.58 -12.57
C GLN A 246 30.95 25.98 -13.18
N HIS A 247 29.80 26.49 -13.64
CA HIS A 247 29.68 27.85 -14.18
C HIS A 247 30.03 28.92 -13.13
N LEU A 248 29.62 28.72 -11.87
CA LEU A 248 30.01 29.61 -10.77
C LEU A 248 31.53 29.64 -10.55
N ASN A 249 32.20 28.50 -10.67
CA ASN A 249 33.66 28.41 -10.58
C ASN A 249 34.36 29.02 -11.81
N ASP A 250 33.82 28.78 -13.01
CA ASP A 250 34.36 29.30 -14.27
C ASP A 250 34.28 30.83 -14.32
N ILE A 251 33.22 31.43 -13.77
CA ILE A 251 33.09 32.89 -13.62
C ILE A 251 34.19 33.45 -12.69
N GLN A 252 34.55 32.73 -11.63
CA GLN A 252 35.64 33.16 -10.73
C GLN A 252 37.01 33.08 -11.41
N THR A 253 37.25 32.04 -12.21
CA THR A 253 38.54 31.79 -12.85
C THR A 253 38.68 32.48 -14.21
N GLY A 254 37.59 33.01 -14.76
CA GLY A 254 37.53 33.52 -16.14
C GLY A 254 37.67 32.43 -17.20
N ALA A 255 37.44 31.17 -16.82
CA ALA A 255 37.58 30.01 -17.69
C ALA A 255 36.34 29.82 -18.58
N ASN A 256 36.52 29.09 -19.69
CA ASN A 256 35.44 28.61 -20.57
C ASN A 256 34.50 29.68 -21.15
N GLY A 257 34.84 30.98 -21.06
CA GLY A 257 34.02 32.08 -21.58
C GLY A 257 32.68 32.27 -20.87
N VAL A 258 32.52 31.69 -19.68
CA VAL A 258 31.28 31.77 -18.88
C VAL A 258 31.17 33.16 -18.26
N THR A 259 30.00 33.78 -18.39
CA THR A 259 29.71 35.12 -17.84
C THR A 259 28.48 35.09 -16.94
N ALA A 260 28.18 36.22 -16.29
CA ALA A 260 26.95 36.37 -15.50
C ALA A 260 25.66 36.14 -16.33
N ASP A 261 25.72 36.28 -17.67
CA ASP A 261 24.58 35.98 -18.54
C ASP A 261 24.31 34.46 -18.62
N THR A 262 25.34 33.62 -18.49
CA THR A 262 25.19 32.15 -18.42
C THR A 262 24.37 31.74 -17.20
N LEU A 263 24.54 32.42 -16.06
CA LEU A 263 23.73 32.19 -14.85
C LEU A 263 22.25 32.50 -15.06
N SER A 264 21.91 33.38 -16.01
CA SER A 264 20.51 33.65 -16.35
C SER A 264 19.87 32.47 -17.10
N ASN A 265 20.65 31.75 -17.91
CA ASN A 265 20.18 30.51 -18.56
C ASN A 265 20.06 29.38 -17.52
N ASP A 266 21.02 29.29 -16.60
CA ASP A 266 21.01 28.36 -15.48
C ASP A 266 19.79 28.54 -14.57
N LEU A 267 19.33 29.78 -14.40
CA LEU A 267 18.08 30.05 -13.67
C LEU A 267 16.87 29.42 -14.37
N GLY A 268 16.83 29.48 -15.71
CA GLY A 268 15.80 28.84 -16.52
C GLY A 268 15.85 27.31 -16.45
N THR A 269 17.05 26.71 -16.39
CA THR A 269 17.17 25.26 -16.21
C THR A 269 16.73 24.83 -14.81
N ILE A 270 17.06 25.57 -13.75
CA ILE A 270 16.57 25.28 -12.38
C ILE A 270 15.04 25.38 -12.32
N GLU A 271 14.44 26.36 -12.98
CA GLU A 271 12.98 26.47 -13.07
C GLU A 271 12.37 25.26 -13.79
N ALA A 272 12.92 24.87 -14.93
CA ALA A 272 12.46 23.70 -15.68
C ALA A 272 12.58 22.40 -14.86
N ASP A 273 13.71 22.20 -14.17
CA ASP A 273 13.94 21.04 -13.30
C ASP A 273 12.95 21.01 -12.13
N ARG A 274 12.74 22.15 -11.46
CA ARG A 274 11.75 22.26 -10.38
C ARG A 274 10.34 22.00 -10.89
N ASP A 275 9.98 22.52 -12.06
CA ASP A 275 8.66 22.30 -12.66
C ASP A 275 8.46 20.83 -13.07
N TYR A 276 9.52 20.14 -13.50
CA TYR A 276 9.51 18.68 -13.69
C TYR A 276 9.20 17.95 -12.38
N MET A 277 9.84 18.32 -11.26
CA MET A 277 9.53 17.74 -9.94
C MET A 277 8.10 18.02 -9.47
N ILE A 278 7.58 19.23 -9.73
CA ILE A 278 6.18 19.60 -9.44
C ILE A 278 5.22 18.72 -10.26
N SER A 279 5.55 18.40 -11.51
CA SER A 279 4.75 17.50 -12.34
C SER A 279 4.72 16.07 -11.79
N ALA A 280 5.86 15.58 -11.29
CA ALA A 280 5.95 14.29 -10.61
C ALA A 280 5.12 14.29 -9.31
N GLN A 281 5.21 15.35 -8.50
CA GLN A 281 4.41 15.54 -7.28
C GLN A 281 2.90 15.58 -7.59
N THR A 282 2.51 16.31 -8.64
CA THR A 282 1.10 16.39 -9.08
C THR A 282 0.57 15.00 -9.46
N THR A 283 1.39 14.20 -10.13
CA THR A 283 1.04 12.82 -10.50
C THR A 283 0.85 11.94 -9.26
N VAL A 284 1.72 12.06 -8.25
CA VAL A 284 1.56 11.35 -6.95
C VAL A 284 0.29 11.80 -6.25
N GLY A 285 0.03 13.10 -6.18
CA GLY A 285 -1.17 13.65 -5.54
C GLY A 285 -2.46 13.18 -6.20
N ALA A 286 -2.51 13.14 -7.54
CA ALA A 286 -3.66 12.62 -8.28
C ALA A 286 -3.91 11.13 -7.99
N ARG A 287 -2.85 10.32 -7.92
CA ARG A 287 -2.94 8.90 -7.55
C ARG A 287 -3.38 8.73 -6.10
N GLN A 288 -2.81 9.50 -5.17
CA GLN A 288 -3.19 9.47 -3.76
C GLN A 288 -4.67 9.79 -3.58
N SER A 289 -5.20 10.81 -4.27
CA SER A 289 -6.62 11.13 -4.26
C SER A 289 -7.48 9.97 -4.78
N SER A 290 -7.04 9.33 -5.87
CA SER A 290 -7.73 8.17 -6.44
C SER A 290 -7.77 6.99 -5.45
N TYR A 291 -6.63 6.68 -4.80
CA TYR A 291 -6.55 5.62 -3.79
C TYR A 291 -7.38 5.94 -2.54
N GLN A 292 -7.47 7.21 -2.14
CA GLN A 292 -8.31 7.65 -1.04
C GLN A 292 -9.80 7.42 -1.36
N THR A 293 -10.26 7.78 -2.56
CA THR A 293 -11.63 7.49 -3.02
C THR A 293 -11.90 5.98 -3.08
N ILE A 294 -10.94 5.19 -3.56
CA ILE A 294 -11.08 3.72 -3.59
C ILE A 294 -11.17 3.16 -2.17
N LYS A 295 -10.34 3.61 -1.23
CA LYS A 295 -10.40 3.21 0.18
C LYS A 295 -11.76 3.54 0.82
N GLU A 296 -12.31 4.72 0.55
CA GLU A 296 -13.64 5.12 1.02
C GLU A 296 -14.73 4.19 0.47
N ARG A 297 -14.65 3.84 -0.82
CA ARG A 297 -15.55 2.86 -1.43
C ARG A 297 -15.39 1.46 -0.83
N LEU A 298 -14.17 0.96 -0.66
CA LEU A 298 -13.90 -0.35 -0.05
C LEU A 298 -14.43 -0.41 1.39
N THR A 299 -14.33 0.70 2.14
CA THR A 299 -14.91 0.82 3.47
C THR A 299 -16.44 0.74 3.43
N ALA A 300 -17.08 1.42 2.48
CA ALA A 300 -18.53 1.34 2.28
C ALA A 300 -18.96 -0.08 1.86
N ASP A 301 -18.24 -0.71 0.92
CA ASP A 301 -18.49 -2.08 0.47
C ASP A 301 -18.33 -3.07 1.63
N SER A 302 -17.39 -2.84 2.56
CA SER A 302 -17.23 -3.68 3.75
C SER A 302 -18.46 -3.62 4.67
N LEU A 303 -19.05 -2.43 4.81
CA LEU A 303 -20.27 -2.24 5.62
C LEU A 303 -21.47 -2.91 4.95
N ILE A 304 -21.59 -2.80 3.62
CA ILE A 304 -22.65 -3.45 2.85
C ILE A 304 -22.53 -4.97 2.95
N ILE A 305 -21.34 -5.54 2.72
CA ILE A 305 -21.11 -6.99 2.83
C ILE A 305 -21.42 -7.49 4.24
N ALA A 306 -21.04 -6.74 5.29
CA ALA A 306 -21.34 -7.11 6.67
C ALA A 306 -22.84 -7.09 6.97
N GLN A 307 -23.56 -6.08 6.43
CA GLN A 307 -25.00 -5.97 6.57
C GLN A 307 -25.73 -7.07 5.80
N ASP A 308 -25.36 -7.34 4.55
CA ASP A 308 -25.94 -8.40 3.73
C ASP A 308 -25.69 -9.79 4.33
N ALA A 309 -24.50 -10.02 4.89
CA ALA A 309 -24.18 -11.25 5.61
C ALA A 309 -25.07 -11.42 6.85
N LYS A 310 -25.29 -10.34 7.62
CA LYS A 310 -26.19 -10.34 8.77
C LYS A 310 -27.64 -10.60 8.35
N ASP A 311 -28.10 -9.99 7.27
CA ASP A 311 -29.47 -10.14 6.77
C ASP A 311 -29.70 -11.53 6.17
N ASN A 312 -28.68 -12.13 5.56
CA ASN A 312 -28.71 -13.50 5.07
C ASN A 312 -28.76 -14.53 6.22
N ASP A 313 -28.05 -14.28 7.33
CA ASP A 313 -28.20 -15.06 8.55
C ASP A 313 -29.58 -14.82 9.20
N GLY A 314 -30.09 -13.59 9.22
CA GLY A 314 -31.43 -13.26 9.70
C GLY A 314 -31.69 -13.66 11.15
N PHE A 315 -30.64 -13.67 12.00
CA PHE A 315 -30.75 -14.11 13.39
C PHE A 315 -31.40 -13.03 14.26
N ASP A 316 -32.55 -13.35 14.84
CA ASP A 316 -33.25 -12.52 15.81
C ASP A 316 -33.12 -13.14 17.21
N VAL A 317 -32.33 -12.48 18.07
CA VAL A 317 -32.06 -12.93 19.44
C VAL A 317 -33.35 -13.02 20.27
N ALA A 318 -34.29 -12.10 20.07
CA ALA A 318 -35.54 -12.07 20.83
C ALA A 318 -36.43 -13.25 20.43
N LYS A 319 -36.58 -13.49 19.13
CA LYS A 319 -37.31 -14.67 18.62
C LYS A 319 -36.64 -15.97 19.07
N ALA A 320 -35.32 -16.09 18.94
CA ALA A 320 -34.57 -17.27 19.35
C ALA A 320 -34.71 -17.56 20.85
N SER A 321 -34.69 -16.51 21.70
CA SER A 321 -34.88 -16.65 23.14
C SER A 321 -36.27 -17.18 23.49
N ILE A 322 -37.32 -16.70 22.81
CA ILE A 322 -38.69 -17.21 22.97
C ILE A 322 -38.77 -18.68 22.52
N GLU A 323 -38.18 -19.01 21.37
CA GLU A 323 -38.15 -20.39 20.86
C GLU A 323 -37.41 -21.34 21.81
N SER A 324 -36.32 -20.89 22.44
CA SER A 324 -35.57 -21.65 23.45
C SER A 324 -36.42 -21.92 24.68
N GLN A 325 -37.11 -20.91 25.20
CA GLN A 325 -38.01 -21.08 26.35
C GLN A 325 -39.17 -22.03 26.03
N LEU A 326 -39.73 -21.94 24.82
CA LEU A 326 -40.77 -22.87 24.35
C LEU A 326 -40.24 -24.30 24.24
N ALA A 327 -39.02 -24.49 23.73
CA ALA A 327 -38.38 -25.81 23.63
C ALA A 327 -38.10 -26.41 25.01
N LEU A 328 -37.62 -25.61 25.97
CA LEU A 328 -37.43 -26.02 27.36
C LEU A 328 -38.75 -26.42 28.03
N ASN A 329 -39.81 -25.63 27.84
CA ASN A 329 -41.13 -25.93 28.37
C ASN A 329 -41.71 -27.21 27.77
N ALA A 330 -41.55 -27.42 26.45
CA ALA A 330 -41.97 -28.64 25.77
C ALA A 330 -41.21 -29.87 26.26
N TYR A 331 -39.89 -29.74 26.45
CA TYR A 331 -39.05 -30.80 27.02
C TYR A 331 -39.50 -31.20 28.44
N ASN A 332 -39.73 -30.22 29.32
CA ASN A 332 -40.23 -30.46 30.68
C ASN A 332 -41.63 -31.10 30.67
N THR A 333 -42.49 -30.70 29.73
CA THR A 333 -43.83 -31.29 29.53
C THR A 333 -43.75 -32.73 29.04
N LEU A 334 -42.81 -33.05 28.14
CA LEU A 334 -42.57 -34.42 27.71
C LEU A 334 -42.04 -35.28 28.86
N LEU A 335 -41.17 -34.75 29.70
CA LEU A 335 -40.67 -35.48 30.87
C LEU A 335 -41.80 -35.87 31.83
N SER A 336 -42.75 -34.95 32.09
CA SER A 336 -43.90 -35.22 32.95
C SER A 336 -44.93 -36.16 32.32
N VAL A 337 -45.17 -36.07 31.00
CA VAL A 337 -46.03 -37.02 30.28
C VAL A 337 -45.38 -38.41 30.21
N GLY A 338 -44.06 -38.51 30.01
CA GLY A 338 -43.32 -39.76 30.04
C GLY A 338 -43.41 -40.47 31.38
N ALA A 339 -43.35 -39.72 32.48
CA ALA A 339 -43.56 -40.22 33.83
C ALA A 339 -44.98 -40.79 34.06
N ASN A 340 -45.98 -40.32 33.30
CA ASN A 340 -47.37 -40.78 33.40
C ASN A 340 -47.72 -41.89 32.38
N VAL A 341 -47.07 -41.92 31.21
CA VAL A 341 -47.34 -42.88 30.11
C VAL A 341 -46.54 -44.16 30.27
N MET A 342 -45.42 -44.16 30.99
CA MET A 342 -44.85 -45.40 31.53
C MET A 342 -45.80 -45.88 32.63
N PRO A 343 -46.62 -46.94 32.40
CA PRO A 343 -47.50 -47.41 33.46
C PRO A 343 -46.63 -47.81 34.66
N LYS A 344 -47.15 -47.57 35.88
CA LYS A 344 -46.70 -48.29 37.07
C LYS A 344 -46.64 -49.78 36.70
N THR A 345 -45.44 -50.30 36.50
CA THR A 345 -45.26 -51.72 36.19
C THR A 345 -45.82 -52.53 37.34
N LEU A 346 -46.41 -53.69 37.05
CA LEU A 346 -47.06 -54.63 37.98
C LEU A 346 -46.31 -54.91 39.32
N ALA A 347 -45.05 -54.53 39.44
CA ALA A 347 -44.24 -54.60 40.66
C ALA A 347 -44.69 -53.67 41.81
N ASP A 348 -45.56 -52.68 41.58
CA ASP A 348 -46.11 -51.81 42.64
C ASP A 348 -47.52 -52.25 43.10
N TYR A 349 -48.01 -53.39 42.60
CA TYR A 349 -49.31 -53.99 42.98
C TYR A 349 -49.17 -55.37 43.67
N LEU A 350 -47.93 -55.84 43.88
CA LEU A 350 -47.57 -57.03 44.67
C LEU A 350 -46.80 -56.61 45.91
#